data_AF-A0A6N8FLJ5-F1
#
_entry.id   AF-A0A6N8FLJ5-F1
#
_cell.length_a   1.000
_cell.length_b   1.000
_cell.length_c   1.000
_cell.angle_alpha   90.00
_cell.angle_beta   90.00
_cell.angle_gamma   90.00
#
_symmetry.space_group_name_H-M   'P 1'
#
loop_
_entity.id
_entity.type
_entity.pdbx_description
1 polymer ?
#
loop_
_entity_poly.entity_id
_entity_poly.type
_entity_poly.pdbx_seq_one_letter_code
_entity_poly.pdbx_strand_id
1 'polypeptide(L)' 'MYDTDKLLTQIETLRNQMTEVALSKGITSLESITLSQELDRLLNIYNEIKTNDKEKNR' A
#
# COMPACT_ATOMS: atom_id res chain seq x y z
N MET A 1 10.42 -14.46 -8.90
CA MET A 1 10.09 -13.02 -8.95
C MET A 1 8.57 -12.92 -9.05
N TYR A 2 7.88 -13.02 -7.90
CA TYR A 2 6.41 -13.21 -7.85
C TYR A 2 5.77 -12.52 -6.63
N ASP A 3 6.52 -12.33 -5.54
CA ASP A 3 5.97 -11.71 -4.32
C ASP A 3 5.73 -10.21 -4.45
N THR A 4 6.63 -9.49 -5.14
CA THR A 4 6.55 -8.04 -5.26
C THR A 4 5.42 -7.57 -6.18
N ASP A 5 5.11 -8.31 -7.25
CA ASP A 5 4.02 -7.98 -8.18
C ASP A 5 2.64 -8.18 -7.56
N LYS A 6 2.50 -9.23 -6.73
CA LYS A 6 1.27 -9.47 -5.95
C LYS A 6 1.06 -8.36 -4.93
N LEU A 7 2.13 -7.93 -4.24
CA LEU A 7 2.08 -6.82 -3.30
C LEU A 7 1.72 -5.50 -4.00
N LEU A 8 2.30 -5.25 -5.18
CA LEU A 8 1.98 -4.08 -5.99
C LEU A 8 0.50 -4.05 -6.40
N THR A 9 -0.05 -5.20 -6.82
CA THR A 9 -1.47 -5.33 -7.16
C THR A 9 -2.38 -5.03 -5.96
N GLN A 10 -1.98 -5.46 -4.77
CA GLN A 10 -2.72 -5.16 -3.53
C GLN A 10 -2.66 -3.67 -3.19
N ILE A 11 -1.50 -3.03 -3.29
CA ILE A 11 -1.33 -1.58 -3.09
C ILE A 11 -2.24 -0.79 -4.04
N GLU A 12 -2.26 -1.15 -5.32
CA GLU A 12 -3.09 -0.48 -6.34
C GLU A 12 -4.58 -0.64 -6.05
N THR A 13 -5.00 -1.85 -5.67
CA THR A 13 -6.40 -2.13 -5.30
C THR A 13 -6.82 -1.31 -4.09
N LEU A 14 -6.00 -1.30 -3.04
CA LEU A 14 -6.29 -0.60 -1.80
C LEU A 14 -6.27 0.93 -1.98
N ARG A 15 -5.39 1.45 -2.85
CA ARG A 15 -5.36 2.88 -3.21
C ARG A 15 -6.65 3.32 -3.89
N ASN A 16 -7.18 2.50 -4.81
CA ASN A 16 -8.44 2.81 -5.48
C ASN A 16 -9.61 2.81 -4.47
N GLN A 17 -9.67 1.81 -3.59
CA GLN A 17 -10.67 1.75 -2.52
C GLN A 17 -10.58 2.94 -1.57
N MET A 18 -9.37 3.32 -1.12
CA MET A 18 -9.17 4.50 -0.29
C MET A 18 -9.66 5.77 -0.98
N THR A 19 -9.40 5.90 -2.28
CA THR A 19 -9.84 7.05 -3.08
C THR A 19 -11.37 7.12 -3.16
N GLU A 20 -12.03 6.00 -3.44
CA GLU A 20 -13.50 5.92 -3.46
C GLU A 20 -14.12 6.26 -2.10
N VAL A 21 -13.54 5.75 -1.01
CA VAL A 21 -13.99 6.03 0.35
C VAL A 21 -13.74 7.47 0.75
N ALA A 22 -12.59 8.04 0.38
CA ALA A 22 -12.30 9.45 0.62
C ALA A 22 -13.24 10.39 -0.15
N LEU A 23 -13.61 10.03 -1.39
CA LEU A 23 -14.56 10.79 -2.20
C LEU A 23 -16.00 10.67 -1.67
N SER A 24 -16.40 9.49 -1.16
CA SER A 24 -17.77 9.24 -0.70
C SER A 24 -18.02 9.62 0.76
N LYS A 25 -17.07 9.36 1.65
CA LYS A 25 -17.21 9.53 3.12
C LYS A 25 -16.32 10.63 3.68
N GLY A 26 -15.40 11.17 2.87
CA GLY A 26 -14.43 12.19 3.28
C GLY A 26 -13.15 11.58 3.83
N ILE A 27 -12.07 12.34 3.74
CA ILE A 27 -10.71 11.93 4.17
C ILE A 27 -10.58 11.73 5.68
N THR A 28 -11.46 12.34 6.48
CA THR A 28 -11.46 12.22 7.94
C THR A 28 -12.37 11.11 8.46
N SER A 29 -13.07 10.38 7.57
CA SER A 29 -13.86 9.23 7.99
C SER A 29 -12.93 8.16 8.56
N LEU A 30 -13.40 7.44 9.58
CA LEU A 30 -12.65 6.36 10.20
C LEU A 30 -12.20 5.33 9.14
N GLU A 31 -13.05 5.08 8.16
CA GLU A 31 -12.79 4.15 7.06
C GLU A 31 -11.68 4.63 6.12
N SER A 32 -11.68 5.92 5.74
CA SER A 32 -10.57 6.52 4.99
C SER A 32 -9.26 6.45 5.77
N ILE A 33 -9.30 6.70 7.09
CA ILE A 33 -8.12 6.64 7.97
C ILE A 33 -7.59 5.20 8.05
N THR A 34 -8.46 4.21 8.25
CA THR A 34 -8.06 2.80 8.30
C THR A 34 -7.47 2.33 6.97
N LEU A 35 -8.08 2.71 5.84
CA LEU A 35 -7.55 2.38 4.51
C LEU A 35 -6.20 3.04 4.24
N SER A 36 -6.00 4.30 4.68
CA SER A 36 -4.70 4.98 4.60
C SER A 36 -3.62 4.26 5.40
N GLN A 37 -3.93 3.83 6.61
CA GLN A 37 -2.97 3.11 7.47
C GLN A 37 -2.56 1.76 6.88
N GLU A 38 -3.51 1.03 6.30
CA GLU A 38 -3.21 -0.26 5.66
C GLU A 38 -2.43 -0.06 4.36
N LEU A 39 -2.73 0.99 3.58
CA LEU A 39 -1.97 1.34 2.38
C LEU A 39 -0.51 1.67 2.72
N ASP A 40 -0.29 2.49 3.75
CA ASP A 40 1.05 2.84 4.23
C ASP A 40 1.81 1.59 4.70
N ARG A 41 1.14 0.65 5.38
CA ARG A 41 1.75 -0.61 5.79
C ARG A 41 2.24 -1.44 4.60
N LEU A 42 1.42 -1.60 3.56
CA LEU A 42 1.81 -2.34 2.36
C LEU A 42 2.96 -1.65 1.60
N LEU A 43 2.95 -0.32 1.53
CA LEU A 43 4.04 0.46 0.94
C LEU A 43 5.36 0.27 1.70
N ASN A 44 5.31 0.24 3.03
CA ASN A 44 6.49 0.00 3.86
C ASN A 44 7.06 -1.41 3.62
N ILE A 45 6.22 -2.45 3.59
CA ILE A 45 6.65 -3.82 3.28
C ILE A 45 7.28 -3.89 1.89
N TYR A 46 6.69 -3.23 0.89
CA TYR A 46 7.24 -3.19 -0.46
C TYR A 46 8.62 -2.51 -0.50
N ASN A 47 8.75 -1.39 0.21
CA ASN A 47 10.01 -0.67 0.31
C ASN A 47 11.09 -1.47 1.04
N GLU A 48 10.75 -2.21 2.10
CA GLU A 48 11.66 -3.09 2.81
C GLU A 48 12.18 -4.21 1.90
N ILE A 49 11.29 -4.91 1.19
CA ILE A 49 11.67 -5.96 0.23
C ILE A 49 12.62 -5.38 -0.84
N LYS A 50 12.25 -4.23 -1.43
CA LYS A 50 13.05 -3.57 -2.47
C LYS A 50 14.40 -3.08 -1.97
N THR A 51 14.50 -2.66 -0.70
CA THR A 51 15.75 -2.19 -0.09
C THR A 51 16.65 -3.35 0.25
N ASN A 52 16.10 -4.43 0.82
CA ASN A 52 16.83 -5.66 1.12
C ASN A 52 17.39 -6.34 -0.16
N ASP A 53 16.67 -6.27 -1.27
CA ASP A 53 17.16 -6.75 -2.58
C ASP A 53 18.35 -5.94 -3.13
N LYS A 54 18.47 -4.66 -2.75
CA LYS A 54 19.61 -3.80 -3.12
C LYS A 54 20.85 -4.06 -2.27
N GLU A 55 20.67 -4.37 -0.99
CA GLU A 55 21.80 -4.68 -0.10
C GLU A 55 22.39 -6.07 -0.36
N LYS A 56 21.59 -7.04 -0.81
CA LYS A 56 22.06 -8.38 -1.19
C LYS A 56 22.91 -8.44 -2.47
N ASN A 57 22.90 -7.39 -3.28
CA ASN A 57 23.63 -7.29 -4.56
C ASN A 57 24.87 -6.36 -4.47
N ARG A 58 25.28 -5.95 -3.26
CA ARG A 58 26.53 -5.22 -3.00
C ARG A 58 27.57 -6.14 -2.37
#